data_AF-A0A847Z8B2-F1
#
_entry.id   AF-A0A847Z8B2-F1
#
_cell.length_a   1.000
_cell.length_b   1.000
_cell.length_c   1.000
_cell.angle_alpha   90.00
_cell.angle_beta   90.00
_cell.angle_gamma   90.00
#
_symmetry.space_group_name_H-M   'P 1'
#
loop_
_entity.id
_entity.type
_entity.pdbx_description
1 polymer ?
#
loop_
_entity_poly.entity_id
_entity_poly.type
_entity_poly.pdbx_seq_one_letter_code
_entity_poly.pdbx_strand_id
1 'polypeptide(L)'
;MEKRNIIILLMIPCVFILFWLGDIAKCEILTNLHSNEFKIHSEFVMDSDMIKVLNYSKTTAKVYYFTPKEGGIVFKYTKINNLWDEGEEIACWSSSGTADDVIWPYAYHSVEGKGLIIFISFLLLIFIIILLCLLLKHRQT
;
A
#
# COMPACT_ATOMS: atom_id res chain seq x y z
N MET A 1 29.19 9.53 -19.33
CA MET A 1 28.64 9.15 -18.00
C MET A 1 29.44 7.97 -17.51
N GLU A 2 30.05 8.04 -16.33
CA GLU A 2 30.82 6.90 -15.81
C GLU A 2 29.90 5.73 -15.47
N LYS A 3 30.37 4.48 -15.63
CA LYS A 3 29.60 3.26 -15.31
C LYS A 3 28.99 3.30 -13.91
N ARG A 4 29.68 3.94 -12.95
CA ARG A 4 29.20 4.18 -11.57
C ARG A 4 27.89 4.96 -11.52
N ASN A 5 27.72 5.98 -12.36
CA ASN A 5 26.55 6.86 -12.34
C ASN A 5 25.29 6.13 -12.85
N ILE A 6 25.45 5.23 -13.82
CA ILE A 6 24.37 4.40 -14.37
C ILE A 6 23.86 3.42 -13.30
N ILE A 7 24.77 2.80 -12.54
CA ILE A 7 24.41 1.88 -11.45
C ILE A 7 23.63 2.62 -10.37
N ILE A 8 24.09 3.80 -9.95
CA ILE A 8 23.38 4.62 -8.95
C ILE A 8 21.96 4.96 -9.44
N LEU A 9 21.82 5.33 -10.71
CA LEU A 9 20.53 5.66 -11.31
C LEU A 9 19.56 4.46 -11.30
N LEU A 10 20.08 3.25 -11.51
CA LEU A 10 19.29 2.00 -11.45
C LEU A 10 18.91 1.61 -10.01
N MET A 11 19.72 1.95 -9.01
CA MET A 11 19.41 1.56 -7.62
C MET A 11 18.20 2.31 -7.05
N ILE A 12 17.96 3.56 -7.46
CA ILE A 12 16.86 4.39 -6.93
C ILE A 12 15.49 3.70 -7.04
N PRO A 13 15.03 3.24 -8.23
CA PRO A 13 13.75 2.56 -8.34
C PRO A 13 13.73 1.19 -7.64
N CYS A 14 14.86 0.47 -7.61
CA CYS A 14 14.95 -0.80 -6.88
C CYS A 14 14.73 -0.61 -5.38
N VAL A 15 15.33 0.43 -4.80
CA VAL A 15 15.15 0.76 -3.38
C VAL A 15 13.68 1.09 -3.08
N PHE A 16 13.02 1.87 -3.94
CA PHE A 16 11.59 2.16 -3.78
C PHE A 16 10.72 0.89 -3.79
N ILE A 17 10.94 -0.01 -4.76
CA ILE A 17 10.21 -1.29 -4.84
C ILE A 17 10.45 -2.14 -3.59
N LEU A 18 11.69 -2.20 -3.10
CA LEU A 18 12.03 -2.96 -1.90
C LEU A 18 11.32 -2.39 -0.66
N PHE A 19 11.24 -1.08 -0.51
CA PHE A 19 10.47 -0.45 0.57
C PHE A 19 8.98 -0.78 0.49
N TRP A 20 8.39 -0.67 -0.70
CA TRP A 20 6.98 -0.99 -0.90
C TRP A 20 6.66 -2.47 -0.60
N LEU A 21 7.48 -3.40 -1.11
CA LEU A 21 7.35 -4.83 -0.81
C LEU A 21 7.57 -5.13 0.68
N GLY A 22 8.47 -4.42 1.34
CA GLY A 22 8.70 -4.54 2.78
C GLY A 22 7.47 -4.17 3.59
N ASP A 23 6.79 -3.09 3.24
CA ASP A 23 5.54 -2.69 3.90
C ASP A 23 4.39 -3.67 3.65
N ILE A 24 4.27 -4.22 2.43
CA ILE A 24 3.31 -5.28 2.14
C ILE A 24 3.60 -6.49 3.02
N ALA A 25 4.85 -6.97 3.04
CA ALA A 25 5.25 -8.12 3.83
C ALA A 25 4.96 -7.92 5.33
N LYS A 26 5.26 -6.73 5.86
CA LYS A 26 4.90 -6.36 7.24
C LYS A 26 3.40 -6.48 7.48
N CYS A 27 2.58 -5.90 6.60
CA CYS A 27 1.12 -5.94 6.74
C CYS A 27 0.59 -7.37 6.65
N GLU A 28 1.12 -8.21 5.76
CA GLU A 28 0.72 -9.63 5.66
C GLU A 28 1.09 -10.42 6.93
N ILE A 29 2.28 -10.20 7.49
CA ILE A 29 2.70 -10.82 8.75
C ILE A 29 1.76 -10.40 9.89
N LEU A 30 1.50 -9.09 10.03
CA LEU A 30 0.58 -8.58 11.05
C LEU A 30 -0.83 -9.12 10.87
N THR A 31 -1.30 -9.21 9.63
CA THR A 31 -2.63 -9.75 9.30
C THR A 31 -2.72 -11.21 9.69
N ASN A 32 -1.71 -12.02 9.37
CA ASN A 32 -1.69 -13.43 9.73
C ASN A 32 -1.67 -13.64 11.26
N LEU A 33 -0.99 -12.77 12.00
CA LEU A 33 -0.88 -12.86 13.46
C LEU A 33 -2.13 -12.35 14.20
N HIS A 34 -2.76 -11.28 13.72
CA HIS A 34 -3.73 -10.51 14.52
C HIS A 34 -5.12 -10.33 13.89
N SER A 35 -5.33 -10.69 12.62
CA SER A 35 -6.61 -10.43 11.94
C SER A 35 -7.83 -11.05 12.64
N ASN A 36 -7.66 -12.19 13.32
CA ASN A 36 -8.75 -12.85 14.03
C ASN A 36 -9.29 -12.02 15.21
N GLU A 37 -8.50 -11.11 15.79
CA GLU A 37 -8.95 -10.21 16.85
C GLU A 37 -9.98 -9.18 16.34
N PHE A 38 -10.03 -8.93 15.02
CA PHE A 38 -10.81 -7.86 14.40
C PHE A 38 -11.91 -8.35 13.46
N LYS A 39 -12.14 -9.67 13.39
CA LYS A 39 -13.21 -10.29 12.59
C LYS A 39 -14.62 -10.16 13.19
N ILE A 40 -14.72 -9.70 14.44
CA ILE A 40 -15.91 -9.95 15.28
C ILE A 40 -16.71 -8.65 15.57
N HIS A 41 -16.22 -7.47 15.17
CA HIS A 41 -16.67 -6.22 15.80
C HIS A 41 -17.58 -5.27 15.00
N SER A 42 -17.84 -5.45 13.70
CA SER A 42 -18.81 -4.59 13.01
C SER A 42 -19.61 -5.28 11.90
N GLU A 43 -20.84 -4.81 11.65
CA GLU A 43 -21.65 -5.22 10.49
C GLU A 43 -20.87 -5.03 9.18
N PHE A 44 -20.03 -3.99 9.11
CA PHE A 44 -19.16 -3.71 7.96
C PHE A 44 -18.04 -4.75 7.78
N VAL A 45 -17.53 -5.33 8.88
CA VAL A 45 -16.53 -6.40 8.86
C VAL A 45 -17.08 -7.67 8.24
N MET A 46 -18.36 -7.99 8.46
CA MET A 46 -18.98 -9.23 7.99
C MET A 46 -19.14 -9.27 6.46
N ASP A 47 -19.29 -8.12 5.82
CA ASP A 47 -19.37 -7.99 4.36
C ASP A 47 -18.01 -7.66 3.71
N SER A 48 -16.93 -7.63 4.50
CA SER A 48 -15.58 -7.40 3.98
C SER A 48 -14.96 -8.66 3.38
N ASP A 49 -14.60 -8.58 2.10
CA ASP A 49 -13.91 -9.68 1.39
C ASP A 49 -12.47 -9.86 1.89
N MET A 50 -11.87 -8.80 2.43
CA MET A 50 -10.47 -8.79 2.84
C MET A 50 -10.21 -7.88 4.05
N ILE A 51 -9.40 -8.39 4.98
CA ILE A 51 -8.91 -7.67 6.17
C ILE A 51 -7.39 -7.60 6.12
N LYS A 52 -6.81 -6.41 6.34
CA LYS A 52 -5.36 -6.20 6.46
C LYS A 52 -5.02 -5.38 7.69
N VAL A 53 -4.16 -5.91 8.55
CA VAL A 53 -3.63 -5.21 9.72
C VAL A 53 -2.42 -4.39 9.30
N LEU A 54 -2.57 -3.07 9.27
CA LEU A 54 -1.54 -2.13 8.79
C LEU A 54 -0.52 -1.80 9.88
N ASN A 55 -1.01 -1.71 11.11
CA ASN A 55 -0.20 -1.46 12.28
C ASN A 55 -0.84 -2.12 13.50
N TYR A 56 -0.01 -2.59 14.42
CA TYR A 56 -0.45 -3.24 15.63
C TYR A 56 0.51 -2.91 16.77
N SER A 57 -0.04 -2.57 17.92
CA SER A 57 0.66 -2.42 19.19
C SER A 57 -0.18 -3.03 20.31
N LYS A 58 0.35 -3.03 21.54
CA LYS A 58 -0.40 -3.55 22.70
C LYS A 58 -1.67 -2.76 23.01
N THR A 59 -1.75 -1.51 22.57
CA THR A 59 -2.84 -0.58 22.92
C THR A 59 -3.57 0.01 21.72
N THR A 60 -3.05 -0.14 20.51
CA THR A 60 -3.65 0.43 19.30
C THR A 60 -3.47 -0.50 18.11
N ALA A 61 -4.40 -0.46 17.17
CA ALA A 61 -4.25 -1.12 15.88
C ALA A 61 -4.86 -0.26 14.76
N LYS A 62 -4.36 -0.44 13.55
CA LYS A 62 -4.98 0.10 12.34
C LYS A 62 -5.30 -1.06 11.42
N VAL A 63 -6.56 -1.20 11.06
CA VAL A 63 -7.04 -2.33 10.26
C VAL A 63 -7.79 -1.79 9.06
N TYR A 64 -7.41 -2.28 7.89
CA TYR A 64 -8.01 -1.97 6.62
C TYR A 64 -8.94 -3.09 6.20
N TYR A 65 -10.19 -2.72 5.92
CA TYR A 65 -11.23 -3.58 5.40
C TYR A 65 -11.50 -3.19 3.96
N PHE A 66 -11.63 -4.19 3.10
CA PHE A 66 -11.82 -3.96 1.68
C PHE A 66 -12.85 -4.92 1.10
N THR A 67 -13.78 -4.33 0.35
CA THR A 67 -14.74 -5.02 -0.50
C THR A 67 -14.64 -4.41 -1.89
N PRO A 68 -14.28 -5.18 -2.95
CA PRO A 68 -14.12 -4.67 -4.30
C PRO A 68 -15.34 -3.91 -4.84
N LYS A 69 -16.55 -4.23 -4.36
CA LYS A 69 -17.81 -3.61 -4.80
C LYS A 69 -18.18 -2.35 -4.04
N GLU A 70 -17.76 -2.23 -2.79
CA GLU A 70 -18.29 -1.21 -1.86
C GLU A 70 -17.25 -0.13 -1.56
N GLY A 71 -16.00 -0.54 -1.30
CA GLY A 71 -14.98 0.41 -0.90
C GLY A 71 -13.89 -0.20 -0.05
N GLY A 72 -13.08 0.69 0.51
CA GLY A 72 -12.05 0.32 1.46
C GLY A 72 -12.01 1.33 2.59
N ILE A 73 -12.05 0.84 3.82
CA ILE A 73 -12.13 1.63 5.03
C ILE A 73 -11.04 1.21 6.00
N VAL A 74 -10.45 2.17 6.70
CA VAL A 74 -9.50 1.93 7.79
C VAL A 74 -10.14 2.30 9.11
N PHE A 75 -10.18 1.34 10.03
CA PHE A 75 -10.53 1.58 11.42
C PHE A 75 -9.27 1.70 12.28
N LYS A 76 -9.24 2.72 13.13
CA LYS A 76 -8.25 2.85 14.21
C LYS A 76 -8.85 2.29 15.49
N TYR A 77 -8.32 1.18 15.97
CA TYR A 77 -8.72 0.56 17.23
C TYR A 77 -7.84 1.02 18.38
N THR A 78 -8.44 1.17 19.57
CA THR A 78 -7.74 1.39 20.84
C THR A 78 -8.13 0.30 21.82
N LYS A 79 -7.17 -0.25 22.56
CA LYS A 79 -7.43 -1.32 23.53
C LYS A 79 -7.79 -0.72 24.88
N ILE A 80 -9.02 -0.92 25.33
CA ILE A 80 -9.54 -0.48 26.63
C ILE A 80 -10.00 -1.70 27.40
N ASN A 81 -9.51 -1.89 28.64
CA ASN A 81 -9.85 -3.05 29.48
C ASN A 81 -9.65 -4.42 28.79
N ASN A 82 -8.56 -4.56 28.02
CA ASN A 82 -8.23 -5.74 27.20
C ASN A 82 -9.18 -6.04 26.02
N LEU A 83 -10.13 -5.17 25.73
CA LEU A 83 -11.03 -5.25 24.59
C LEU A 83 -10.66 -4.20 23.55
N TRP A 84 -10.87 -4.51 22.27
CA TRP A 84 -10.65 -3.56 21.19
C TRP A 84 -11.88 -2.68 21.05
N ASP A 85 -11.69 -1.39 21.25
CA ASP A 85 -12.70 -0.36 21.03
C ASP A 85 -12.48 0.26 19.65
N GLU A 86 -13.56 0.33 18.87
CA GLU A 86 -13.55 0.91 17.53
C GLU A 86 -13.54 2.44 17.64
N GLY A 87 -12.50 3.06 17.12
CA GLY A 87 -12.33 4.50 17.15
C GLY A 87 -12.67 5.14 15.80
N GLU A 88 -11.75 5.96 15.32
CA GLU A 88 -11.91 6.72 14.07
C GLU A 88 -11.94 5.81 12.83
N GLU A 89 -12.89 6.11 11.95
CA GLU A 89 -13.04 5.52 10.62
C GLU A 89 -12.48 6.48 9.56
N ILE A 90 -11.71 5.95 8.60
CA ILE A 90 -11.21 6.69 7.45
C ILE A 90 -11.62 5.95 6.18
N ALA A 91 -12.45 6.58 5.34
CA ALA A 91 -12.82 6.05 4.04
C ALA A 91 -11.66 6.27 3.03
N CYS A 92 -11.01 5.17 2.64
CA CYS A 92 -9.87 5.22 1.71
C CYS A 92 -10.29 5.08 0.24
N TRP A 93 -11.45 4.48 -0.04
CA TRP A 93 -12.12 4.66 -1.33
C TRP A 93 -13.57 4.16 -1.27
N SER A 94 -14.41 4.65 -2.18
CA SER A 94 -15.81 4.23 -2.34
C SER A 94 -16.17 4.11 -3.82
N SER A 95 -17.04 3.15 -4.15
CA SER A 95 -17.59 3.03 -5.52
C SER A 95 -18.68 4.05 -5.85
N SER A 96 -19.25 4.71 -4.84
CA SER A 96 -20.41 5.60 -4.97
C SER A 96 -20.20 7.00 -4.37
N GLY A 97 -19.04 7.29 -3.76
CA GLY A 97 -18.75 8.53 -3.05
C GLY A 97 -17.32 9.07 -3.27
N THR A 98 -16.96 10.09 -2.49
CA THR A 98 -15.61 10.69 -2.47
C THR A 98 -14.73 9.94 -1.46
N ALA A 99 -13.50 9.64 -1.84
CA ALA A 99 -12.50 9.03 -0.97
C ALA A 99 -11.70 10.13 -0.26
N ASP A 100 -11.39 9.93 1.03
CA ASP A 100 -10.67 10.93 1.82
C ASP A 100 -9.16 10.69 1.85
N ASP A 101 -8.69 9.47 1.55
CA ASP A 101 -7.27 9.13 1.67
C ASP A 101 -6.83 7.97 0.77
N VAL A 102 -5.52 7.84 0.50
CA VAL A 102 -4.94 6.69 -0.21
C VAL A 102 -4.29 5.75 0.79
N ILE A 103 -4.64 4.47 0.71
CA ILE A 103 -4.16 3.49 1.68
C ILE A 103 -2.83 2.84 1.29
N TRP A 104 -1.74 3.15 1.99
CA TRP A 104 -0.44 2.48 1.79
C TRP A 104 -0.34 1.19 2.63
N PRO A 105 0.24 0.09 2.11
CA PRO A 105 0.83 -0.09 0.77
C PRO A 105 -0.19 -0.52 -0.30
N TYR A 106 -1.48 -0.58 0.04
CA TYR A 106 -2.56 -1.12 -0.80
C TYR A 106 -3.22 -0.08 -1.72
N ALA A 107 -2.47 0.95 -2.15
CA ALA A 107 -3.01 2.08 -2.89
C ALA A 107 -3.70 1.64 -4.20
N TYR A 108 -3.23 0.54 -4.79
CA TYR A 108 -3.79 -0.10 -5.99
C TYR A 108 -5.22 -0.65 -5.82
N HIS A 109 -5.82 -0.64 -4.62
CA HIS A 109 -7.23 -0.98 -4.47
C HIS A 109 -8.16 0.16 -4.88
N SER A 110 -7.75 1.41 -4.65
CA SER A 110 -8.47 2.61 -5.07
C SER A 110 -8.29 2.90 -6.57
N VAL A 111 -9.24 3.59 -7.20
CA VAL A 111 -9.12 4.00 -8.61
C VAL A 111 -8.00 5.03 -8.78
N GLU A 112 -7.92 5.96 -7.83
CA GLU A 112 -6.92 7.01 -7.71
C GLU A 112 -5.51 6.41 -7.60
N GLY A 113 -5.33 5.45 -6.70
CA GLY A 113 -4.06 4.77 -6.51
C GLY A 113 -3.67 3.84 -7.67
N LYS A 114 -4.64 3.21 -8.37
CA LYS A 114 -4.36 2.52 -9.64
C LYS A 114 -3.82 3.49 -10.68
N GLY A 115 -4.45 4.66 -10.83
CA GLY A 115 -3.97 5.73 -11.71
C GLY A 115 -2.55 6.16 -11.37
N LEU A 116 -2.26 6.37 -10.07
CA LEU A 116 -0.93 6.71 -9.59
C LEU A 116 0.11 5.63 -9.94
N ILE A 117 -0.21 4.36 -9.74
CA ILE A 117 0.71 3.24 -10.02
C ILE A 117 0.96 3.10 -11.52
N ILE A 118 -0.06 3.27 -12.36
CA ILE A 118 0.09 3.28 -13.82
C ILE A 118 1.01 4.43 -14.25
N PHE A 119 0.79 5.63 -13.69
CA PHE A 119 1.61 6.80 -13.99
C PHE A 119 3.08 6.60 -13.56
N ILE A 120 3.33 6.09 -12.35
CA ILE A 120 4.69 5.76 -11.88
C ILE A 120 5.33 4.70 -12.77
N SER A 121 4.58 3.67 -13.17
CA SER A 121 5.07 2.61 -14.06
C SER A 121 5.46 3.16 -15.44
N PHE A 122 4.68 4.09 -15.98
CA PHE A 122 4.98 4.77 -17.24
C PHE A 122 6.26 5.63 -17.15
N LEU A 123 6.42 6.39 -16.06
CA LEU A 123 7.64 7.18 -15.82
C LEU A 123 8.88 6.29 -15.68
N LEU A 124 8.76 5.16 -14.98
CA LEU A 124 9.82 4.16 -14.88
C LEU A 124 10.20 3.58 -16.25
N LEU A 125 9.22 3.31 -17.11
CA LEU A 125 9.47 2.83 -18.47
C LEU A 125 10.24 3.87 -19.30
N ILE A 126 9.80 5.14 -19.30
CA ILE A 126 10.51 6.22 -20.00
C ILE A 126 11.95 6.33 -19.50
N PHE A 127 12.13 6.30 -18.18
CA PHE A 127 13.44 6.36 -17.56
C PHE A 127 14.36 5.21 -17.99
N ILE A 128 13.83 3.97 -18.05
CA ILE A 128 14.55 2.80 -18.56
C ILE A 128 14.95 3.00 -20.03
N ILE A 129 14.06 3.52 -20.87
CA ILE A 129 14.35 3.80 -22.28
C ILE A 129 15.48 4.83 -22.42
N ILE A 130 15.42 5.94 -21.67
CA ILE A 130 16.47 6.97 -21.68
C ILE A 130 17.81 6.36 -21.25
N LEU A 131 17.80 5.54 -20.21
CA LEU A 131 19.00 4.87 -19.72
C LEU A 131 19.59 3.91 -20.77
N LEU A 132 18.75 3.13 -21.45
CA LEU A 132 19.16 2.24 -22.54
C LEU A 132 19.76 3.03 -23.70
N CYS A 133 19.15 4.15 -24.11
CA CYS A 133 19.70 5.03 -25.15
C CYS A 133 21.09 5.57 -24.77
N LEU A 134 21.27 5.99 -23.51
CA LEU A 134 22.56 6.48 -23.01
C LEU A 134 23.63 5.38 -22.96
N LEU A 135 23.24 4.16 -22.58
CA LEU A 135 24.11 2.99 -22.58
C LEU A 135 24.54 2.60 -24.00
N LEU A 136 23.60 2.56 -24.95
CA LEU A 136 23.89 2.25 -26.35
C LEU A 136 24.83 3.30 -26.98
N LYS A 137 24.59 4.59 -26.70
CA LYS A 137 25.46 5.68 -27.17
C LYS A 137 26.88 5.57 -26.63
N HIS A 138 27.05 5.21 -25.35
CA HIS A 138 28.39 4.98 -24.78
C HIS A 138 29.10 3.75 -25.38
N ARG A 139 28.36 2.73 -25.85
CA ARG A 139 28.99 1.52 -26.41
C ARG A 139 29.53 1.72 -27.84
N GLN A 140 29.09 2.78 -28.53
CA GLN A 140 29.54 3.11 -29.89
C GLN A 140 30.68 4.14 -29.96
N THR A 141 31.09 4.69 -28.82
CA THR A 141 32.25 5.59 -28.64
C THR A 141 33.35 4.89 -27.87
#